data_AF-A0A1V4YLU0-F1
#
_entry.id   AF-A0A1V4YLU0-F1
#
_cell.length_a   1.000
_cell.length_b   1.000
_cell.length_c   1.000
_cell.angle_alpha   90.00
_cell.angle_beta   90.00
_cell.angle_gamma   90.00
#
_symmetry.space_group_name_H-M   'P 1'
#
loop_
_entity.id
_entity.type
_entity.pdbx_description
1 polymer ?
#
loop_
_entity_poly.entity_id
_entity_poly.type
_entity_poly.pdbx_seq_one_letter_code
_entity_poly.pdbx_strand_id
1 'polypeptide(L)'
;MISDLGSTIPPNSIITQPSATIFNLSMIITGILILMGTYFLFRFSGDRVAVVLFGLLGLGALGVGVFPGNITPQHPISALLTFTSGGLAAVYSYRLIDTPFKFLTLLLGIVSLFFLFTNQIFMAMLGAGGVERWVAYPIILFMIGFGGYLTGLSTSKS
;
A
#
# COMPACT_ATOMS: atom_id res chain seq x y z
N MET A 1 -5.37 -14.00 -5.75
CA MET A 1 -4.71 -12.75 -5.35
C MET A 1 -5.77 -11.74 -4.91
N ILE A 2 -5.47 -10.79 -4.02
CA ILE A 2 -6.37 -9.66 -3.72
C ILE A 2 -6.64 -8.92 -5.04
N SER A 3 -5.61 -8.70 -5.84
CA SER A 3 -5.74 -8.04 -7.15
C SER A 3 -6.60 -8.82 -8.17
N ASP A 4 -6.83 -10.12 -7.97
CA ASP A 4 -7.76 -10.91 -8.81
C ASP A 4 -9.21 -10.42 -8.66
N LEU A 5 -9.53 -9.66 -7.61
CA LEU A 5 -10.81 -8.96 -7.50
C LEU A 5 -11.00 -8.00 -8.67
N GLY A 6 -9.93 -7.37 -9.16
CA GLY A 6 -9.90 -6.48 -10.33
C GLY A 6 -9.92 -7.22 -11.67
N SER A 7 -9.09 -8.25 -11.80
CA SER A 7 -9.09 -9.26 -12.88
C SER A 7 -7.98 -10.28 -12.61
N THR A 8 -8.14 -11.54 -13.01
CA THR A 8 -7.04 -12.51 -12.92
C THR A 8 -5.96 -12.26 -13.96
N ILE A 9 -4.71 -12.59 -13.60
CA ILE A 9 -3.55 -12.47 -14.49
C ILE A 9 -3.66 -13.39 -15.72
N PRO A 10 -3.01 -13.05 -16.87
CA PRO A 10 -2.95 -13.91 -18.04
C PRO A 10 -2.29 -15.27 -17.73
N PRO A 11 -2.55 -16.34 -18.52
CA PRO A 11 -3.29 -16.35 -19.79
C PRO A 11 -4.81 -16.50 -19.65
N ASN A 12 -5.29 -16.97 -18.49
CA ASN A 12 -6.71 -17.25 -18.26
C ASN A 12 -7.36 -16.12 -17.47
N SER A 13 -7.38 -14.93 -18.07
CA SER A 13 -7.95 -13.73 -17.44
C SER A 13 -9.47 -13.80 -17.38
N ILE A 14 -9.99 -13.65 -16.17
CA ILE A 14 -11.41 -13.59 -15.83
C ILE A 14 -11.66 -12.22 -15.18
N ILE A 15 -12.76 -11.59 -15.59
CA ILE A 15 -13.24 -10.33 -15.01
C ILE A 15 -14.61 -10.61 -14.40
N THR A 16 -14.67 -10.66 -13.07
CA THR A 16 -15.91 -10.89 -12.33
C THR A 16 -16.51 -9.55 -11.91
N GLN A 17 -17.78 -9.30 -12.26
CA GLN A 17 -18.50 -8.10 -11.85
C GLN A 17 -19.52 -8.41 -10.74
N PRO A 18 -19.79 -7.46 -9.81
CA PRO A 18 -19.30 -6.06 -9.78
C PRO A 18 -17.92 -5.89 -9.11
N SER A 19 -17.28 -6.98 -8.66
CA SER A 19 -16.04 -6.91 -7.87
C SER A 19 -14.91 -6.19 -8.59
N ALA A 20 -14.75 -6.41 -9.89
CA ALA A 20 -13.71 -5.76 -10.68
C ALA A 20 -13.85 -4.24 -10.70
N THR A 21 -15.08 -3.75 -10.93
CA THR A 21 -15.35 -2.31 -10.92
C THR A 21 -15.09 -1.72 -9.54
N ILE A 22 -15.58 -2.37 -8.48
CA ILE A 22 -15.40 -1.88 -7.11
C ILE A 22 -13.92 -1.84 -6.74
N PHE A 23 -13.19 -2.93 -6.96
CA PHE A 23 -11.77 -3.02 -6.61
C PHE A 23 -10.93 -1.98 -7.36
N ASN A 24 -11.06 -1.91 -8.69
CA ASN A 24 -10.25 -0.99 -9.50
C ASN A 24 -10.53 0.47 -9.12
N LEU A 25 -11.81 0.83 -8.93
CA LEU A 25 -12.20 2.17 -8.50
C LEU A 25 -11.67 2.49 -7.10
N SER A 26 -11.77 1.55 -6.15
CA SER A 26 -11.21 1.72 -4.81
C SER A 26 -9.71 1.99 -4.86
N MET A 27 -8.95 1.23 -5.66
CA MET A 27 -7.51 1.43 -5.81
C MET A 27 -7.17 2.80 -6.42
N ILE A 28 -7.92 3.24 -7.44
CA ILE A 28 -7.77 4.58 -8.05
C ILE A 28 -8.00 5.68 -7.00
N ILE A 29 -9.13 5.60 -6.29
CA ILE A 29 -9.48 6.59 -5.26
C ILE A 29 -8.43 6.60 -4.14
N THR A 30 -8.01 5.42 -3.67
CA THR A 30 -6.95 5.29 -2.67
C THR A 30 -5.65 5.94 -3.15
N GLY A 31 -5.21 5.66 -4.37
CA GLY A 31 -4.01 6.26 -4.95
C GLY A 31 -4.07 7.79 -4.98
N ILE A 32 -5.18 8.36 -5.45
CA ILE A 32 -5.41 9.81 -5.48
C ILE A 32 -5.36 10.41 -4.07
N LEU A 33 -6.06 9.79 -3.11
CA LEU A 33 -6.09 10.27 -1.72
C LEU A 33 -4.70 10.20 -1.06
N ILE A 34 -3.92 9.17 -1.33
CA ILE A 34 -2.54 9.08 -0.83
C ILE A 34 -1.65 10.17 -1.45
N LEU A 35 -1.79 10.47 -2.75
CA LEU A 35 -1.03 11.54 -3.38
C LEU A 35 -1.40 12.92 -2.80
N MET A 36 -2.68 13.19 -2.59
CA MET A 36 -3.14 14.40 -1.91
C MET A 36 -2.60 14.46 -0.47
N GLY A 37 -2.69 13.36 0.28
CA GLY A 37 -2.14 13.24 1.63
C GLY A 37 -0.63 13.46 1.67
N THR A 38 0.11 12.99 0.65
CA THR A 38 1.55 13.18 0.50
C THR A 38 1.89 14.67 0.35
N TYR A 39 1.10 15.42 -0.41
CA TYR A 39 1.26 16.87 -0.51
C TYR A 39 1.10 17.57 0.85
N PHE A 40 0.06 17.19 1.62
CA PHE A 40 -0.12 17.75 2.96
C PHE A 40 0.96 17.31 3.94
N LEU A 41 1.42 16.05 3.87
CA LEU A 41 2.53 15.54 4.67
C LEU A 41 3.82 16.32 4.38
N PHE A 42 4.08 16.66 3.12
CA PHE A 42 5.20 17.53 2.75
C PHE A 42 5.09 18.90 3.41
N ARG A 43 3.91 19.52 3.35
CA ARG A 43 3.68 20.84 3.94
C ARG A 43 3.82 20.85 5.46
N PHE A 44 3.46 19.76 6.11
CA PHE A 44 3.55 19.63 7.56
C PHE A 44 4.97 19.29 8.04
N SER A 45 5.62 18.29 7.44
CA SER A 45 6.89 17.73 7.94
C SER A 45 8.14 18.27 7.22
N GLY A 46 8.02 18.69 5.97
CA GLY A 46 9.17 19.01 5.10
C GLY A 46 10.05 17.81 4.73
N ASP A 47 9.72 16.59 5.16
CA ASP A 47 10.55 15.41 4.96
C ASP A 47 10.42 14.89 3.51
N ARG A 48 11.50 15.05 2.74
CA ARG A 48 11.53 14.65 1.32
C ARG A 48 11.54 13.14 1.12
N VAL A 49 12.11 12.37 2.05
CA VAL A 49 12.15 10.91 1.94
C VAL A 49 10.74 10.37 2.16
N ALA A 50 10.03 10.88 3.17
CA ALA A 50 8.63 10.55 3.39
C ALA A 50 7.80 10.86 2.12
N VAL A 51 7.96 12.06 1.55
CA VAL A 51 7.25 12.45 0.33
C VAL A 51 7.48 11.49 -0.82
N VAL A 52 8.74 11.08 -1.06
CA VAL A 52 9.04 10.11 -2.12
C VAL A 52 8.37 8.76 -1.82
N LEU A 53 8.47 8.24 -0.61
CA LEU A 53 7.91 6.93 -0.26
C LEU A 53 6.37 6.91 -0.36
N PHE A 54 5.70 7.88 0.25
CA PHE A 54 4.24 7.99 0.18
C PHE A 54 3.75 8.35 -1.23
N GLY A 55 4.49 9.18 -1.96
CA GLY A 55 4.19 9.50 -3.35
C GLY A 55 4.27 8.28 -4.26
N LEU A 56 5.32 7.47 -4.14
CA LEU A 56 5.45 6.21 -4.87
C LEU A 56 4.37 5.20 -4.48
N LEU A 57 4.00 5.14 -3.19
CA LEU A 57 2.86 4.33 -2.73
C LEU A 57 1.55 4.76 -3.40
N GLY A 58 1.26 6.06 -3.44
CA GLY A 58 0.07 6.60 -4.10
C GLY A 58 0.06 6.33 -5.60
N LEU A 59 1.19 6.55 -6.28
CA LEU A 59 1.34 6.26 -7.71
C LEU A 59 1.18 4.76 -8.02
N GLY A 60 1.77 3.89 -7.19
CA GLY A 60 1.63 2.45 -7.31
C GLY A 60 0.16 2.04 -7.17
N ALA A 61 -0.50 2.47 -6.09
CA ALA A 61 -1.90 2.11 -5.82
C ALA A 61 -2.85 2.60 -6.92
N LEU A 62 -2.65 3.82 -7.40
CA LEU A 62 -3.36 4.35 -8.56
C LEU A 62 -3.15 3.46 -9.79
N GLY A 63 -1.89 3.10 -10.07
CA GLY A 63 -1.54 2.20 -11.16
C GLY A 63 -2.21 0.83 -11.07
N VAL A 64 -2.32 0.24 -9.87
CA VAL A 64 -3.02 -1.04 -9.67
C VAL A 64 -4.48 -0.98 -10.10
N GLY A 65 -5.16 0.15 -9.86
CA GLY A 65 -6.54 0.33 -10.31
C GLY A 65 -6.70 0.70 -11.79
N VAL A 66 -5.75 1.46 -12.35
CA VAL A 66 -5.71 1.83 -13.78
C VAL A 66 -5.35 0.64 -14.67
N PHE A 67 -4.49 -0.25 -14.17
CA PHE A 67 -4.05 -1.46 -14.86
C PHE A 67 -4.56 -2.69 -14.09
N PRO A 68 -5.76 -3.22 -14.40
CA PRO A 68 -6.27 -4.44 -13.76
C PRO A 68 -5.35 -5.63 -14.03
N GLY A 69 -5.53 -6.74 -13.28
CA GLY A 69 -4.58 -7.86 -13.27
C GLY A 69 -4.29 -8.51 -14.64
N ASN A 70 -5.20 -8.39 -15.61
CA ASN A 70 -5.00 -8.87 -16.98
C ASN A 70 -4.03 -8.00 -17.82
N ILE A 71 -3.67 -6.79 -17.36
CA ILE A 71 -2.81 -5.85 -18.08
C ILE A 71 -1.34 -6.06 -17.64
N THR A 72 -0.60 -6.81 -18.44
CA THR A 72 0.82 -7.14 -18.18
C THR A 72 1.73 -6.45 -19.21
N PRO A 73 2.89 -5.90 -18.78
CA PRO A 73 3.50 -5.98 -17.44
C PRO A 73 3.09 -4.87 -16.45
N GLN A 74 2.16 -4.00 -16.81
CA GLN A 74 1.87 -2.76 -16.06
C GLN A 74 1.35 -3.06 -14.64
N HIS A 75 0.38 -3.97 -14.52
CA HIS A 75 -0.19 -4.34 -13.21
C HIS A 75 0.86 -4.84 -12.21
N PRO A 76 1.69 -5.86 -12.52
CA PRO A 76 2.69 -6.34 -11.56
C PRO A 76 3.74 -5.27 -11.22
N ILE A 77 4.10 -4.37 -12.14
CA ILE A 77 5.00 -3.24 -11.84
C ILE A 77 4.35 -2.29 -10.84
N SER A 78 3.08 -1.91 -11.05
CA SER A 78 2.34 -1.05 -10.13
C SER A 78 2.13 -1.70 -8.75
N ALA A 79 1.84 -3.00 -8.71
CA ALA A 79 1.70 -3.76 -7.46
C ALA A 79 3.03 -3.82 -6.69
N LEU A 80 4.15 -4.13 -7.37
CA LEU A 80 5.48 -4.16 -6.75
C LEU A 80 5.87 -2.78 -6.21
N LEU A 81 5.60 -1.72 -6.97
CA LEU A 81 5.83 -0.35 -6.54
C LEU A 81 5.04 -0.05 -5.26
N THR A 82 3.73 -0.32 -5.27
CA THR A 82 2.81 -0.14 -4.12
C THR A 82 3.33 -0.84 -2.87
N PHE A 83 3.66 -2.13 -2.98
CA PHE A 83 4.03 -2.93 -1.82
C PHE A 83 5.40 -2.55 -1.27
N THR A 84 6.37 -2.33 -2.15
CA THR A 84 7.73 -1.96 -1.73
C THR A 84 7.72 -0.58 -1.06
N SER A 85 7.12 0.43 -1.71
CA SER A 85 7.09 1.77 -1.15
C SER A 85 6.19 1.86 0.08
N GLY A 86 5.09 1.10 0.15
CA GLY A 86 4.21 1.03 1.31
C GLY A 86 4.90 0.43 2.53
N GLY A 87 5.61 -0.68 2.36
CA GLY A 87 6.41 -1.27 3.43
C GLY A 87 7.53 -0.34 3.90
N LEU A 88 8.24 0.30 2.96
CA LEU A 88 9.29 1.27 3.28
C LEU A 88 8.73 2.54 3.94
N ALA A 89 7.58 3.05 3.51
CA ALA A 89 6.89 4.18 4.14
C ALA A 89 6.54 3.84 5.59
N ALA A 90 6.01 2.64 5.85
CA ALA A 90 5.69 2.18 7.19
C ALA A 90 6.91 2.10 8.11
N VAL A 91 8.03 1.55 7.62
CA VAL A 91 9.31 1.54 8.35
C VAL A 91 9.82 2.95 8.60
N TYR A 92 9.81 3.80 7.57
CA TYR A 92 10.38 5.14 7.65
C TYR A 92 9.57 6.08 8.56
N SER A 93 8.24 5.89 8.62
CA SER A 93 7.35 6.62 9.52
C SER A 93 7.73 6.49 11.00
N TYR A 94 8.58 5.52 11.38
CA TYR A 94 9.20 5.48 12.70
C TYR A 94 9.87 6.81 13.10
N ARG A 95 10.43 7.54 12.12
CA ARG A 95 11.06 8.86 12.33
C ARG A 95 10.08 10.02 12.40
N LEU A 96 8.84 9.82 12.00
CA LEU A 96 7.79 10.84 11.93
C LEU A 96 6.82 10.76 13.11
N ILE A 97 7.00 9.78 14.01
CA ILE A 97 6.05 9.47 15.09
C ILE A 97 6.78 9.56 16.43
N ASP A 98 6.29 10.44 17.31
CA ASP A 98 6.87 10.67 18.65
C ASP A 98 6.31 9.74 19.73
N THR A 99 5.23 9.01 19.46
CA THR A 99 4.56 8.12 20.42
C THR A 99 4.99 6.67 20.27
N PRO A 100 4.69 5.77 21.24
CA PRO A 100 4.98 4.34 21.12
C PRO A 100 4.39 3.66 19.86
N PHE A 101 3.39 4.27 19.22
CA PHE A 101 2.82 3.82 17.94
C PHE A 101 3.87 3.61 16.85
N LYS A 102 5.01 4.32 16.91
CA LYS A 102 6.13 4.15 15.96
C LYS A 102 6.61 2.70 15.84
N PHE A 103 6.65 1.95 16.95
CA PHE A 103 7.10 0.56 16.95
C PHE A 103 6.12 -0.35 16.22
N LEU A 104 4.82 -0.06 16.31
CA LEU A 104 3.80 -0.78 15.55
C LEU A 104 3.95 -0.51 14.04
N THR A 105 4.16 0.75 13.64
CA THR A 105 4.37 1.08 12.21
C THR A 105 5.62 0.41 11.64
N LEU A 106 6.70 0.37 12.42
CA LEU A 106 7.93 -0.33 12.07
C LEU A 106 7.67 -1.83 11.89
N LEU A 107 6.99 -2.46 12.84
CA LEU A 107 6.64 -3.88 12.78
C LEU A 107 5.80 -4.20 11.54
N LEU A 108 4.76 -3.41 11.27
CA LEU A 108 3.89 -3.60 10.10
C LEU A 108 4.67 -3.48 8.78
N GLY A 109 5.57 -2.50 8.69
CA GLY A 109 6.45 -2.34 7.54
C GLY A 109 7.41 -3.52 7.35
N ILE A 110 8.05 -3.99 8.43
CA ILE A 110 8.94 -5.16 8.40
C ILE A 110 8.18 -6.41 7.96
N VAL A 111 6.99 -6.67 8.53
CA VAL A 111 6.17 -7.84 8.14
C VAL A 111 5.81 -7.78 6.67
N SER A 112 5.36 -6.63 6.17
CA SER A 112 5.02 -6.46 4.76
C SER A 112 6.20 -6.77 3.83
N LEU A 113 7.37 -6.15 4.11
CA LEU A 113 8.58 -6.33 3.31
C LEU A 113 9.13 -7.76 3.43
N PHE A 114 9.06 -8.37 4.62
CA PHE A 114 9.47 -9.74 4.84
C PHE A 114 8.70 -10.69 3.90
N PHE A 115 7.36 -10.63 3.90
CA PHE A 115 6.55 -11.48 3.03
C PHE A 115 6.71 -11.14 1.55
N LEU A 116 6.96 -9.87 1.21
CA LEU A 116 7.23 -9.47 -0.17
C LEU A 116 8.52 -10.12 -0.71
N PHE A 117 9.61 -10.06 0.05
CA PHE A 117 10.91 -10.59 -0.40
C PHE A 117 11.06 -12.10 -0.18
N THR A 118 10.27 -12.70 0.70
CA THR A 118 10.27 -14.16 0.94
C THR A 118 9.10 -14.88 0.26
N ASN A 119 8.38 -14.21 -0.65
CA ASN A 119 7.15 -14.73 -1.25
C ASN A 119 7.28 -16.17 -1.75
N GLN A 120 8.38 -16.51 -2.45
CA GLN A 120 8.59 -17.84 -3.03
C GLN A 120 8.61 -18.97 -2.00
N ILE A 121 9.07 -18.68 -0.78
CA ILE A 121 9.13 -19.65 0.33
C ILE A 121 7.72 -19.97 0.83
N PHE A 122 6.83 -18.98 0.85
CA PHE A 122 5.50 -19.09 1.41
C PHE A 122 4.41 -19.43 0.37
N MET A 123 4.74 -19.38 -0.92
CA MET A 123 3.79 -19.68 -2.01
C MET A 123 3.13 -21.05 -1.87
N ALA A 124 3.89 -22.10 -1.50
CA ALA A 124 3.35 -23.45 -1.36
C ALA A 124 2.37 -23.59 -0.18
N MET A 125 2.57 -22.82 0.89
CA MET A 125 1.80 -22.91 2.12
C MET A 125 0.57 -22.00 2.12
N LEU A 126 0.71 -20.77 1.60
CA LEU A 126 -0.31 -19.73 1.67
C LEU A 126 -1.01 -19.48 0.32
N GLY A 127 -0.44 -19.97 -0.77
CA GLY A 127 -0.84 -19.60 -2.12
C GLY A 127 -0.59 -18.12 -2.44
N ALA A 128 -0.75 -17.75 -3.71
CA ALA A 128 -0.51 -16.37 -4.18
C ALA A 128 -1.35 -15.34 -3.41
N GLY A 129 -2.65 -15.64 -3.21
CA GLY A 129 -3.55 -14.75 -2.48
C GLY A 129 -3.29 -14.68 -0.97
N GLY A 130 -2.71 -15.71 -0.36
CA GLY A 130 -2.35 -15.65 1.05
C GLY A 130 -1.10 -14.80 1.26
N VAL A 131 -0.06 -15.01 0.46
CA VAL A 131 1.17 -14.20 0.49
C VAL A 131 0.85 -12.72 0.28
N GLU A 132 0.06 -12.39 -0.73
CA GLU A 132 -0.30 -10.99 -1.01
C GLU A 132 -1.05 -10.32 0.15
N ARG A 133 -1.92 -11.04 0.88
CA ARG A 133 -2.59 -10.50 2.08
C ARG A 133 -1.59 -10.16 3.18
N TRP A 134 -0.59 -11.01 3.40
CA TRP A 134 0.48 -10.76 4.36
C TRP A 134 1.38 -9.58 3.97
N VAL A 135 1.42 -9.22 2.69
CA VAL A 135 2.08 -7.99 2.23
C VAL A 135 1.16 -6.77 2.38
N ALA A 136 -0.09 -6.87 1.92
CA ALA A 136 -1.01 -5.74 1.77
C ALA A 136 -1.65 -5.30 3.10
N TYR A 137 -2.13 -6.23 3.93
CA TYR A 137 -2.85 -5.87 5.16
C TYR A 137 -2.01 -5.09 6.16
N PRO A 138 -0.71 -5.39 6.38
CA PRO A 138 0.10 -4.55 7.24
C PRO A 138 0.24 -3.11 6.72
N ILE A 139 0.33 -2.91 5.40
CA ILE A 139 0.37 -1.57 4.79
C ILE A 139 -0.97 -0.85 5.01
N ILE A 140 -2.11 -1.53 4.83
CA ILE A 140 -3.44 -0.94 5.04
C ILE A 140 -3.62 -0.53 6.51
N LEU A 141 -3.28 -1.41 7.46
CA LEU A 141 -3.34 -1.12 8.88
C LEU A 141 -2.44 0.05 9.26
N PHE A 142 -1.22 0.08 8.71
CA PHE A 142 -0.31 1.20 8.87
C PHE A 142 -0.92 2.50 8.36
N MET A 143 -1.49 2.53 7.15
CA MET A 143 -2.06 3.74 6.56
C MET A 143 -3.22 4.30 7.40
N ILE A 144 -4.10 3.43 7.89
CA ILE A 144 -5.20 3.84 8.78
C ILE A 144 -4.66 4.42 10.09
N GLY A 145 -3.73 3.70 10.74
CA GLY A 145 -3.15 4.16 12.01
C GLY A 145 -2.33 5.44 11.87
N PHE A 146 -1.54 5.58 10.81
CA PHE A 146 -0.73 6.76 10.53
C PHE A 146 -1.59 7.98 10.20
N GLY A 147 -2.64 7.82 9.40
CA GLY A 147 -3.62 8.89 9.16
C GLY A 147 -4.32 9.34 10.43
N GLY A 148 -4.71 8.39 11.30
CA GLY A 148 -5.27 8.68 12.62
C GLY A 148 -4.29 9.44 13.52
N TYR A 149 -3.02 9.02 13.56
CA TYR A 149 -1.95 9.69 14.30
C TYR A 149 -1.79 11.16 13.85
N LEU A 150 -1.66 11.39 12.54
CA LEU A 150 -1.51 12.74 11.98
C LEU A 150 -2.71 13.64 12.31
N THR A 151 -3.92 13.09 12.29
CA THR A 151 -5.14 13.84 12.62
C THR A 151 -5.15 14.25 14.10
N GLY A 152 -4.73 13.35 15.00
CA GLY A 152 -4.62 13.62 16.43
C GLY A 152 -3.53 14.64 16.82
N LEU A 153 -2.51 14.84 15.99
CA LEU A 153 -1.53 15.91 16.21
C LEU A 153 -2.13 17.31 16.09
N SER A 154 -3.16 17.48 15.25
CA SER A 154 -3.81 18.78 15.02
C SER A 154 -4.61 19.27 16.23
N THR A 155 -5.15 18.36 17.04
CA THR A 155 -5.99 18.69 18.20
C THR A 155 -5.19 18.98 19.48
N SER A 156 -3.92 18.61 19.53
CA SER A 156 -3.03 18.87 20.68
C SER A 156 -2.40 20.26 20.67
N LYS A 157 -2.52 21.03 19.58
CA LYS A 157 -1.89 22.35 19.39
C LYS A 157 -2.89 23.53 19.37
N SER A 158 -4.15 23.32 19.77
CA SER A 158 -5.15 24.40 19.92
C SER A 158 -5.23 24.89 21.36
#